data_AF-A0A931XTT3-F1
#
_entry.id   AF-A0A931XTT3-F1
#
_cell.length_a   1.000
_cell.length_b   1.000
_cell.length_c   1.000
_cell.angle_alpha   90.00
_cell.angle_beta   90.00
_cell.angle_gamma   90.00
#
_symmetry.space_group_name_H-M   'P 1'
#
loop_
_entity.id
_entity.type
_entity.pdbx_description
1 polymer ?
#
loop_
_entity_poly.entity_id
_entity_poly.type
_entity_poly.pdbx_seq_one_letter_code
_entity_poly.pdbx_strand_id
1 'polypeptide(L)'
;MPGAARVGAALIILGAGSAAFHPPVLREWIYPLCWWGYLLVADGALLSRGIASPLRGSRREVLITLLLSVAFWGIFELYNLRLGNWTYRYVPESLGLRGLGYVVSFATVLPALIMADRLVGRLLPVARWAARLQALRWLSGLLQLPGRYPRAVMTVGGGCLLAPLVWPQTFYPLVWMGFAFLLDPWNYRAGRPSLTAELAAGRPGHLITLVVGGTACGLLWEVSNYWAYTKWTYAIPLMPEWSKLFEMPLPGYLGYGPFTAAVYAMYHFTRPLVGAGGAWAPESEGTWA
;
A
#
# COMPACT_ATOMS: atom_id res chain seq x y z
N MET A 1 -16.97 -20.11 7.05
CA MET A 1 -15.77 -19.38 6.59
C MET A 1 -15.11 -20.14 5.46
N PRO A 2 -14.71 -19.48 4.35
CA PRO A 2 -13.96 -20.13 3.29
C PRO A 2 -12.71 -20.83 3.86
N GLY A 3 -12.34 -21.99 3.32
CA GLY A 3 -11.21 -22.78 3.84
C GLY A 3 -9.90 -21.98 4.00
N ALA A 4 -9.64 -21.04 3.09
CA ALA A 4 -8.49 -20.14 3.13
C ALA A 4 -8.43 -19.24 4.38
N ALA A 5 -9.57 -18.72 4.84
CA ALA A 5 -9.60 -17.86 6.03
C ALA A 5 -9.22 -18.63 7.31
N ARG A 6 -9.60 -19.91 7.39
CA ARG A 6 -9.21 -20.79 8.52
C ARG A 6 -7.72 -21.08 8.51
N VAL A 7 -7.14 -21.33 7.34
CA VAL A 7 -5.69 -21.45 7.17
C VAL A 7 -5.01 -20.15 7.58
N GLY A 8 -5.53 -19.00 7.14
CA GLY A 8 -5.02 -17.68 7.52
C GLY A 8 -5.01 -17.47 9.03
N ALA A 9 -6.11 -17.77 9.71
CA ALA A 9 -6.19 -17.68 11.17
C ALA A 9 -5.19 -18.62 11.86
N ALA A 10 -5.02 -19.85 11.37
CA ALA A 10 -4.03 -20.78 11.90
C ALA A 10 -2.59 -20.27 11.73
N LEU A 11 -2.27 -19.65 10.59
CA LEU A 11 -0.96 -19.02 10.36
C LEU A 11 -0.70 -17.85 11.30
N ILE A 12 -1.71 -17.00 11.55
CA ILE A 12 -1.60 -15.90 12.52
C ILE A 12 -1.35 -16.46 13.92
N ILE A 13 -2.12 -17.45 14.36
CA ILE A 13 -1.95 -18.08 15.68
C ILE A 13 -0.56 -18.69 15.81
N LEU A 14 -0.10 -19.41 14.79
CA LEU A 14 1.23 -20.01 14.78
C LEU A 14 2.33 -18.95 14.83
N GLY A 15 2.24 -17.90 14.01
CA GLY A 15 3.22 -16.83 13.96
C GLY A 15 3.25 -16.01 15.26
N ALA A 16 2.08 -15.60 15.76
CA ALA A 16 1.95 -14.87 17.01
C ALA A 16 2.39 -15.70 18.23
N GLY A 17 2.06 -16.99 18.27
CA GLY A 17 2.55 -17.92 19.30
C GLY A 17 4.06 -18.10 19.23
N SER A 18 4.63 -18.14 18.02
CA SER A 18 6.08 -18.24 17.81
C SER A 18 6.82 -16.95 18.17
N ALA A 19 6.16 -15.78 18.13
CA ALA A 19 6.75 -14.49 18.50
C ALA A 19 7.15 -14.40 19.98
N ALA A 20 6.54 -15.18 20.87
CA ALA A 20 6.88 -15.18 22.29
C ALA A 20 8.22 -15.89 22.59
N PHE A 21 8.61 -16.86 21.77
CA PHE A 21 9.75 -17.75 22.06
C PHE A 21 10.81 -17.82 20.97
N HIS A 22 10.52 -17.28 19.78
CA HIS A 22 11.39 -17.26 18.60
C HIS A 22 12.11 -18.59 18.34
N PRO A 23 11.37 -19.70 18.14
CA PRO A 23 11.99 -21.01 17.93
C PRO A 23 12.90 -20.98 16.68
N PRO A 24 14.09 -21.61 16.71
CA PRO A 24 15.10 -21.48 15.65
C PRO A 24 14.57 -21.76 14.23
N VAL A 25 13.63 -22.69 14.10
CA VAL A 25 13.06 -23.10 12.80
C VAL A 25 12.13 -22.04 12.21
N LEU A 26 11.39 -21.30 13.03
CA LEU A 26 10.36 -20.36 12.56
C LEU A 26 10.72 -18.90 12.75
N ARG A 27 11.70 -18.56 13.61
CA ARG A 27 11.96 -17.19 14.02
C ARG A 27 12.12 -16.22 12.84
N GLU A 28 12.83 -16.63 11.81
CA GLU A 28 13.09 -15.82 10.61
C GLU A 28 11.85 -15.62 9.72
N TRP A 29 10.82 -16.45 9.92
CA TRP A 29 9.60 -16.50 9.11
C TRP A 29 8.36 -16.02 9.84
N ILE A 30 8.47 -15.57 11.09
CA ILE A 30 7.33 -15.10 11.91
C ILE A 30 6.56 -13.99 11.19
N TYR A 31 7.27 -12.98 10.66
CA TYR A 31 6.63 -11.88 9.94
C TYR A 31 5.86 -12.37 8.69
N PRO A 32 6.49 -13.08 7.73
CA PRO A 32 5.77 -13.66 6.60
C PRO A 32 4.57 -14.53 7.00
N LEU A 33 4.70 -15.37 8.02
CA LEU A 33 3.61 -16.25 8.48
C LEU A 33 2.39 -15.45 8.94
N CYS A 34 2.60 -14.48 9.84
CA CYS A 34 1.53 -13.60 10.31
C CYS A 34 0.91 -12.81 9.16
N TRP A 35 1.74 -12.25 8.29
CA TRP A 35 1.26 -11.35 7.25
C TRP A 35 0.49 -12.07 6.14
N TRP A 36 0.99 -13.22 5.67
CA TRP A 36 0.22 -14.08 4.76
C TRP A 36 -1.06 -14.60 5.41
N GLY A 37 -1.03 -14.88 6.72
CA GLY A 37 -2.21 -15.20 7.49
C GLY A 37 -3.27 -14.08 7.43
N TYR A 38 -2.86 -12.83 7.62
CA TYR A 38 -3.71 -11.64 7.47
C TYR A 38 -4.32 -11.53 6.07
N LEU A 39 -3.52 -11.73 5.01
CA LEU A 39 -4.01 -11.71 3.63
C LEU A 39 -5.11 -12.75 3.39
N LEU A 40 -4.95 -13.97 3.91
CA LEU A 40 -5.94 -15.03 3.73
C LEU A 40 -7.23 -14.79 4.54
N VAL A 41 -7.13 -14.17 5.71
CA VAL A 41 -8.30 -13.73 6.48
C VAL A 41 -9.03 -12.60 5.76
N ALA A 42 -8.29 -11.62 5.23
CA ALA A 42 -8.85 -10.52 4.43
C ALA A 42 -9.50 -11.02 3.13
N ASP A 43 -8.88 -11.97 2.41
CA ASP A 43 -9.47 -12.68 1.26
C ASP A 43 -10.81 -13.30 1.63
N GLY A 44 -10.85 -14.05 2.74
CA GLY A 44 -12.09 -14.64 3.23
C GLY A 44 -13.15 -13.62 3.61
N ALA A 45 -12.77 -12.48 4.18
CA ALA A 45 -13.66 -11.39 4.55
C ALA A 45 -14.26 -10.66 3.35
N LEU A 46 -13.50 -10.51 2.25
CA LEU A 46 -13.99 -10.00 0.97
C LEU A 46 -15.01 -10.97 0.38
N LEU A 47 -14.66 -12.25 0.29
CA LEU A 47 -15.52 -13.28 -0.29
C LEU A 47 -16.83 -13.47 0.49
N SER A 48 -16.77 -13.42 1.82
CA SER A 48 -17.99 -13.49 2.66
C SER A 48 -18.92 -12.30 2.48
N ARG A 49 -18.45 -11.23 1.82
CA ARG A 49 -19.21 -10.01 1.51
C ARG A 49 -19.54 -9.88 0.03
N GLY A 50 -19.23 -10.89 -0.79
CA GLY A 50 -19.45 -10.88 -2.24
C GLY A 50 -18.52 -9.91 -2.99
N ILE A 51 -17.40 -9.52 -2.39
CA ILE A 51 -16.43 -8.59 -2.98
C ILE A 51 -15.34 -9.39 -3.70
N ALA A 52 -14.91 -8.92 -4.86
CA ALA A 52 -13.84 -9.57 -5.60
C ALA A 52 -12.51 -9.52 -4.82
N SER A 53 -11.72 -10.59 -4.89
CA SER A 53 -10.39 -10.65 -4.25
C SER A 53 -9.26 -10.58 -5.28
N PRO A 54 -8.18 -9.82 -5.01
CA PRO A 54 -7.01 -9.79 -5.87
C PRO A 54 -6.28 -11.15 -5.96
N LEU A 55 -6.57 -12.11 -5.05
CA LEU A 55 -5.98 -13.45 -5.04
C LEU A 55 -6.84 -14.52 -5.73
N ARG A 56 -8.01 -14.13 -6.25
CA ARG A 56 -8.99 -15.04 -6.86
C ARG A 56 -9.28 -14.73 -8.34
N GLY A 57 -8.57 -13.77 -8.92
CA GLY A 57 -8.60 -13.49 -10.35
C GLY A 57 -7.99 -14.62 -11.17
N SER A 58 -7.81 -14.39 -12.46
CA SER A 58 -7.08 -15.33 -13.31
C SER A 58 -5.66 -15.57 -12.78
N ARG A 59 -5.09 -16.75 -13.06
CA ARG A 59 -3.69 -17.08 -12.65
C ARG A 59 -2.70 -16.00 -13.10
N ARG A 60 -2.93 -15.44 -14.28
CA ARG A 60 -2.14 -14.35 -14.85
C ARG A 60 -2.27 -13.07 -14.02
N GLU A 61 -3.49 -12.64 -13.68
CA GLU A 61 -3.71 -11.43 -12.88
C GLU A 61 -3.10 -11.55 -11.48
N VAL A 62 -3.26 -12.70 -10.82
CA VAL A 62 -2.65 -12.95 -9.52
C VAL A 62 -1.14 -12.87 -9.63
N LEU A 63 -0.53 -13.60 -10.58
CA LEU A 63 0.92 -13.60 -10.77
C LEU A 63 1.46 -12.19 -11.06
N ILE A 64 0.85 -11.45 -11.99
CA ILE A 64 1.25 -10.08 -12.31
C ILE A 64 1.12 -9.18 -11.08
N THR A 65 0.04 -9.32 -10.29
CA THR A 65 -0.15 -8.51 -9.07
C THR A 65 0.95 -8.79 -8.05
N LEU A 66 1.32 -10.05 -7.81
CA LEU A 66 2.42 -10.40 -6.90
C LEU A 66 3.77 -9.88 -7.40
N LEU A 67 4.05 -10.01 -8.70
CA LEU A 67 5.30 -9.51 -9.30
C LEU A 67 5.39 -7.98 -9.26
N LEU A 68 4.29 -7.29 -9.58
CA LEU A 68 4.21 -5.83 -9.46
C LEU A 68 4.37 -5.38 -8.01
N SER A 69 3.84 -6.14 -7.05
CA SER A 69 4.02 -5.86 -5.62
C SER A 69 5.51 -5.84 -5.24
N VAL A 70 6.26 -6.87 -5.64
CA VAL A 70 7.72 -6.95 -5.42
C VAL A 70 8.44 -5.80 -6.13
N ALA A 71 8.10 -5.54 -7.39
CA ALA A 71 8.75 -4.49 -8.17
C ALA A 71 8.48 -3.09 -7.59
N PHE A 72 7.24 -2.81 -7.18
CA PHE A 72 6.86 -1.53 -6.61
C PHE A 72 7.56 -1.30 -5.27
N TRP A 73 7.56 -2.29 -4.37
CA TRP A 73 8.33 -2.16 -3.13
C TRP A 73 9.83 -2.02 -3.38
N GLY A 74 10.36 -2.74 -4.37
CA GLY A 74 11.76 -2.64 -4.78
C GLY A 74 12.18 -1.22 -5.18
N ILE A 75 11.27 -0.40 -5.76
CA ILE A 75 11.55 1.01 -6.04
C ILE A 75 11.81 1.78 -4.73
N PHE A 76 11.02 1.54 -3.68
CA PHE A 76 11.23 2.19 -2.38
C PHE A 76 12.49 1.68 -1.68
N GLU A 77 12.86 0.41 -1.86
CA GLU A 77 14.17 -0.10 -1.42
C GLU A 77 15.33 0.63 -2.11
N LEU A 78 15.22 0.93 -3.42
CA LEU A 78 16.23 1.71 -4.13
C LEU A 78 16.35 3.13 -3.57
N TYR A 79 15.23 3.79 -3.24
CA TYR A 79 15.27 5.05 -2.51
C TYR A 79 15.96 4.88 -1.16
N ASN A 80 15.63 3.83 -0.43
CA ASN A 80 16.19 3.58 0.90
C ASN A 80 17.72 3.40 0.90
N LEU A 81 18.32 2.91 -0.18
CA LEU A 81 19.79 2.90 -0.32
C LEU A 81 20.40 4.30 -0.16
N ARG A 82 19.68 5.34 -0.58
CA ARG A 82 20.09 6.74 -0.44
C ARG A 82 19.59 7.39 0.85
N LEU A 83 18.36 7.08 1.25
CA LEU A 83 17.69 7.72 2.39
C LEU A 83 18.16 7.14 3.73
N GLY A 84 18.38 5.83 3.81
CA GLY A 84 18.73 5.13 5.06
C GLY A 84 17.63 5.14 6.11
N ASN A 85 16.37 5.29 5.69
CA ASN A 85 15.22 5.46 6.60
C ASN A 85 14.84 4.18 7.35
N TRP A 86 15.08 3.01 6.77
CA TRP A 86 14.87 1.73 7.45
C TRP A 86 16.02 0.75 7.22
N THR A 87 16.21 -0.16 8.17
CA THR A 87 17.21 -1.22 8.10
C THR A 87 16.62 -2.54 8.56
N TYR A 88 16.88 -3.62 7.81
CA TYR A 88 16.48 -4.97 8.19
C TYR A 88 17.43 -5.54 9.25
N ARG A 89 16.86 -6.15 10.28
CA ARG A 89 17.56 -6.75 11.43
C ARG A 89 17.31 -8.25 11.46
N TYR A 90 18.34 -8.99 11.88
CA TYR A 90 18.27 -10.44 12.08
C TYR A 90 17.75 -11.21 10.87
N VAL A 91 18.15 -10.78 9.66
CA VAL A 91 17.83 -11.49 8.42
C VAL A 91 18.72 -12.73 8.26
N PRO A 92 18.26 -13.77 7.54
CA PRO A 92 19.09 -14.95 7.27
C PRO A 92 20.45 -14.57 6.68
N GLU A 93 21.52 -15.27 7.08
CA GLU A 93 22.87 -15.07 6.54
C GLU A 93 22.96 -15.52 5.08
N SER A 94 22.29 -16.63 4.74
CA SER A 94 22.19 -17.12 3.37
C SER A 94 21.48 -16.10 2.48
N LEU A 95 22.19 -15.64 1.44
CA LEU A 95 21.65 -14.70 0.45
C LEU A 95 20.40 -15.26 -0.26
N GLY A 96 20.35 -16.57 -0.51
CA GLY A 96 19.21 -17.22 -1.13
C GLY A 96 17.96 -17.18 -0.23
N LEU A 97 18.11 -17.52 1.05
CA LEU A 97 17.00 -17.47 2.01
C LEU A 97 16.55 -16.04 2.29
N ARG A 98 17.50 -15.11 2.39
CA ARG A 98 17.20 -13.69 2.54
C ARG A 98 16.41 -13.14 1.34
N GLY A 99 16.87 -13.45 0.13
CA GLY A 99 16.18 -13.07 -1.11
C GLY A 99 14.77 -13.66 -1.19
N LEU A 100 14.61 -14.93 -0.82
CA LEU A 100 13.29 -15.56 -0.72
C LEU A 100 12.39 -14.85 0.29
N GLY A 101 12.91 -14.54 1.49
CA GLY A 101 12.20 -13.78 2.50
C GLY A 101 11.69 -12.44 1.98
N TYR A 102 12.55 -11.68 1.29
CA TYR A 102 12.16 -10.42 0.64
C TYR A 102 11.06 -10.61 -0.40
N VAL A 103 11.21 -11.57 -1.32
CA VAL A 103 10.18 -11.82 -2.34
C VAL A 103 8.85 -12.22 -1.71
N VAL A 104 8.86 -13.13 -0.74
CA VAL A 104 7.66 -13.62 -0.05
C VAL A 104 6.97 -12.50 0.74
N SER A 105 7.73 -11.60 1.37
CA SER A 105 7.16 -10.45 2.08
C SER A 105 6.67 -9.38 1.10
N PHE A 106 7.49 -8.95 0.14
CA PHE A 106 7.16 -7.84 -0.75
C PHE A 106 6.05 -8.18 -1.73
N ALA A 107 5.85 -9.45 -2.08
CA ALA A 107 4.75 -9.90 -2.94
C ALA A 107 3.35 -9.61 -2.35
N THR A 108 3.27 -9.34 -1.04
CA THR A 108 1.99 -9.17 -0.33
C THR A 108 1.53 -7.72 -0.22
N VAL A 109 2.41 -6.74 -0.42
CA VAL A 109 2.12 -5.31 -0.19
C VAL A 109 0.92 -4.86 -1.03
N LEU A 110 1.00 -5.00 -2.35
CA LEU A 110 -0.05 -4.56 -3.27
C LEU A 110 -1.38 -5.32 -3.03
N PRO A 111 -1.42 -6.67 -2.93
CA PRO A 111 -2.65 -7.37 -2.55
C PRO A 111 -3.27 -6.87 -1.25
N ALA A 112 -2.46 -6.64 -0.21
CA ALA A 112 -2.96 -6.17 1.08
C ALA A 112 -3.62 -4.79 0.97
N LEU A 113 -3.01 -3.87 0.21
CA LEU A 113 -3.57 -2.54 -0.04
C LEU A 113 -4.90 -2.61 -0.81
N ILE A 114 -4.99 -3.45 -1.85
CA ILE A 114 -6.24 -3.65 -2.62
C ILE A 114 -7.34 -4.21 -1.71
N MET A 115 -7.01 -5.18 -0.86
CA MET A 115 -7.99 -5.76 0.07
C MET A 115 -8.43 -4.74 1.12
N ALA A 116 -7.51 -3.93 1.65
CA ALA A 116 -7.81 -2.91 2.65
C ALA A 116 -8.72 -1.81 2.07
N ASP A 117 -8.42 -1.33 0.86
CA ASP A 117 -9.25 -0.39 0.11
C ASP A 117 -10.69 -0.88 -0.04
N ARG A 118 -10.86 -2.11 -0.56
CA ARG A 118 -12.18 -2.73 -0.76
C ARG A 118 -12.95 -2.98 0.54
N LEU A 119 -12.27 -3.48 1.58
CA LEU A 119 -12.90 -3.70 2.89
C LEU A 119 -13.35 -2.38 3.51
N VAL A 120 -12.52 -1.33 3.46
CA VAL A 120 -12.87 -0.01 3.97
C VAL A 120 -14.06 0.57 3.21
N GLY A 121 -14.04 0.50 1.87
CA GLY A 121 -15.16 0.95 1.03
C GLY A 121 -16.47 0.27 1.34
N ARG A 122 -16.43 -1.01 1.72
CA ARG A 122 -17.64 -1.74 2.12
C ARG A 122 -18.08 -1.47 3.56
N LEU A 123 -17.14 -1.40 4.49
CA LEU A 123 -17.41 -1.45 5.93
C LEU A 123 -17.64 -0.08 6.57
N LEU A 124 -17.02 0.96 6.02
CA LEU A 124 -17.08 2.30 6.59
C LEU A 124 -18.05 3.18 5.80
N PRO A 125 -18.66 4.20 6.44
CA PRO A 125 -19.62 5.09 5.79
C PRO A 125 -18.92 6.13 4.90
N VAL A 126 -18.09 5.67 3.97
CA VAL A 126 -17.22 6.51 3.12
C VAL A 126 -18.02 7.49 2.28
N ALA A 127 -19.17 7.06 1.73
CA ALA A 127 -20.07 7.96 1.00
C ALA A 127 -20.51 9.17 1.84
N ARG A 128 -20.79 8.96 3.14
CA ARG A 128 -21.15 10.05 4.06
C ARG A 128 -19.96 10.98 4.33
N TRP A 129 -18.75 10.44 4.43
CA TRP A 129 -17.53 11.23 4.59
C TRP A 129 -17.19 12.03 3.33
N ALA A 130 -17.32 11.40 2.16
CA ALA A 130 -17.15 12.02 0.86
C ALA A 130 -18.16 13.17 0.65
N ALA A 131 -19.43 12.97 1.03
CA ALA A 131 -20.46 14.01 0.99
C ALA A 131 -20.11 15.22 1.87
N ARG A 132 -19.56 15.00 3.08
CA ARG A 132 -19.09 16.09 3.95
C ARG A 132 -17.90 16.84 3.36
N LEU A 133 -17.05 16.13 2.61
CA LEU A 133 -15.91 16.70 1.90
C LEU A 133 -16.30 17.37 0.57
N GLN A 134 -17.57 17.39 0.17
CA GLN A 134 -18.04 18.19 -0.98
C GLN A 134 -17.84 19.71 -0.76
N ALA A 135 -17.52 20.16 0.45
CA ALA A 135 -17.02 21.52 0.69
C ALA A 135 -15.69 21.81 -0.06
N LEU A 136 -14.95 20.78 -0.47
CA LEU A 136 -13.74 20.86 -1.28
C LEU A 136 -14.01 20.95 -2.80
N ARG A 137 -15.25 21.19 -3.24
CA ARG A 137 -15.60 21.37 -4.67
C ARG A 137 -14.80 22.47 -5.38
N TRP A 138 -14.19 23.41 -4.67
CA TRP A 138 -13.27 24.37 -5.29
C TRP A 138 -12.05 23.69 -5.94
N LEU A 139 -11.59 22.55 -5.41
CA LEU A 139 -10.51 21.75 -6.00
C LEU A 139 -10.94 21.13 -7.33
N SER A 140 -12.22 20.77 -7.51
CA SER A 140 -12.69 20.21 -8.78
C SER A 140 -12.63 21.24 -9.91
N GLY A 141 -12.89 22.52 -9.61
CA GLY A 141 -12.70 23.62 -10.57
C GLY A 141 -11.24 23.81 -11.00
N LEU A 142 -10.28 23.66 -10.09
CA LEU A 142 -8.84 23.72 -10.40
C LEU A 142 -8.37 22.50 -11.21
N LEU A 143 -8.89 21.32 -10.89
CA LEU A 143 -8.60 20.05 -11.56
C LEU A 143 -9.16 19.98 -12.99
N GLN A 144 -10.24 20.73 -13.28
CA GLN A 144 -10.87 20.79 -14.60
C GLN A 144 -10.17 21.74 -15.59
N LEU A 145 -9.10 22.44 -15.19
CA LEU A 145 -8.34 23.32 -16.09
C LEU A 145 -7.64 22.51 -17.20
N PRO A 146 -8.02 22.67 -18.50
CA PRO A 146 -7.53 21.81 -19.56
C PRO A 146 -6.00 21.91 -19.74
N GLY A 147 -5.32 20.77 -19.70
CA GLY A 147 -3.95 20.58 -20.22
C GLY A 147 -2.78 21.13 -19.38
N ARG A 148 -2.94 22.25 -18.65
CA ARG A 148 -1.87 22.85 -17.83
C ARG A 148 -1.78 22.24 -16.44
N TYR A 149 -2.91 22.00 -15.79
CA TYR A 149 -2.94 21.49 -14.42
C TYR A 149 -2.30 20.09 -14.28
N PRO A 150 -2.62 19.09 -15.12
CA PRO A 150 -1.96 17.79 -15.02
C PRO A 150 -0.43 17.86 -15.17
N ARG A 151 0.08 18.76 -16.03
CA ARG A 151 1.53 18.95 -16.20
C ARG A 151 2.18 19.59 -14.99
N ALA A 152 1.52 20.57 -14.38
CA ALA A 152 2.00 21.20 -13.15
C ALA A 152 2.09 20.17 -12.00
N VAL A 153 1.03 19.36 -11.80
CA VAL A 153 1.03 18.30 -10.78
C VAL A 153 2.09 17.24 -11.06
N MET A 154 2.27 16.83 -12.33
CA MET A 154 3.35 15.92 -12.72
C MET A 154 4.74 16.51 -12.43
N THR A 155 4.93 17.81 -12.65
CA THR A 155 6.19 18.50 -12.36
C THR A 155 6.47 18.52 -10.86
N VAL A 156 5.44 18.82 -10.05
CA VAL A 156 5.52 18.73 -8.60
C VAL A 156 5.84 17.29 -8.16
N GLY A 157 5.18 16.28 -8.74
CA GLY A 157 5.46 14.87 -8.48
C GLY A 157 6.90 14.47 -8.80
N GLY A 158 7.43 14.92 -9.94
CA GLY A 158 8.84 14.77 -10.28
C GLY A 158 9.77 15.42 -9.25
N GLY A 159 9.44 16.64 -8.81
CA GLY A 159 10.14 17.32 -7.72
C GLY A 159 10.09 16.53 -6.40
N CYS A 160 8.93 15.99 -6.02
CA CYS A 160 8.75 15.16 -4.83
C CYS A 160 9.58 13.86 -4.86
N LEU A 161 9.86 13.33 -6.04
CA LEU A 161 10.68 12.12 -6.22
C LEU A 161 12.18 12.44 -6.30
N LEU A 162 12.57 13.58 -6.85
CA LEU A 162 13.97 13.99 -6.96
C LEU A 162 14.52 14.64 -5.68
N ALA A 163 13.73 15.47 -5.00
CA ALA A 163 14.14 16.19 -3.80
C ALA A 163 14.68 15.28 -2.66
N PRO A 164 14.08 14.10 -2.36
CA PRO A 164 14.63 13.16 -1.39
C PRO A 164 16.03 12.65 -1.74
N LEU A 165 16.37 12.55 -3.02
CA LEU A 165 17.69 12.07 -3.46
C LEU A 165 18.78 13.13 -3.26
N VAL A 166 18.40 14.40 -3.44
CA VAL A 166 19.28 15.56 -3.23
C VAL A 166 19.46 15.82 -1.74
N TRP A 167 18.37 15.91 -0.98
CA TRP A 167 18.37 16.25 0.46
C TRP A 167 17.57 15.24 1.30
N PRO A 168 18.14 14.04 1.53
CA PRO A 168 17.42 12.92 2.14
C PRO A 168 16.93 13.21 3.56
N GLN A 169 17.70 13.98 4.33
CA GLN A 169 17.38 14.25 5.74
C GLN A 169 16.11 15.10 5.95
N THR A 170 15.63 15.77 4.89
CA THR A 170 14.49 16.71 4.98
C THR A 170 13.35 16.29 4.08
N PHE A 171 13.65 15.90 2.83
CA PHE A 171 12.61 15.64 1.83
C PHE A 171 12.20 14.17 1.76
N TYR A 172 12.74 13.27 2.58
CA TYR A 172 12.34 11.87 2.59
C TYR A 172 10.81 11.62 2.62
N PRO A 173 9.95 12.43 3.28
CA PRO A 173 8.52 12.15 3.29
C PRO A 173 7.87 12.25 1.90
N LEU A 174 8.44 13.03 0.99
CA LEU A 174 7.85 13.30 -0.32
C LEU A 174 7.83 12.07 -1.23
N VAL A 175 8.71 11.09 -1.02
CA VAL A 175 8.76 9.86 -1.83
C VAL A 175 7.45 9.07 -1.74
N TRP A 176 6.75 9.13 -0.60
CA TRP A 176 5.53 8.37 -0.34
C TRP A 176 4.31 8.91 -1.11
N MET A 177 4.37 10.14 -1.62
CA MET A 177 3.29 10.75 -2.43
C MET A 177 3.71 11.11 -3.85
N GLY A 178 5.02 11.18 -4.13
CA GLY A 178 5.55 11.66 -5.41
C GLY A 178 5.04 10.86 -6.61
N PHE A 179 4.92 9.53 -6.50
CA PHE A 179 4.35 8.71 -7.57
C PHE A 179 2.86 8.94 -7.79
N ALA A 180 2.09 9.30 -6.76
CA ALA A 180 0.70 9.69 -6.94
C ALA A 180 0.62 10.96 -7.81
N PHE A 181 1.39 12.00 -7.45
CA PHE A 181 1.40 13.27 -8.21
C PHE A 181 2.00 13.14 -9.61
N LEU A 182 2.93 12.22 -9.82
CA LEU A 182 3.53 11.99 -11.14
C LEU A 182 2.64 11.11 -12.03
N LEU A 183 2.20 9.95 -11.54
CA LEU A 183 1.60 8.93 -12.39
C LEU A 183 0.07 9.03 -12.47
N ASP A 184 -0.59 9.56 -11.45
CA ASP A 184 -2.05 9.65 -11.47
C ASP A 184 -2.58 10.66 -12.51
N PRO A 185 -2.01 11.88 -12.65
CA PRO A 185 -2.39 12.77 -13.74
C PRO A 185 -1.97 12.24 -15.12
N TRP A 186 -0.92 11.40 -15.19
CA TRP A 186 -0.57 10.69 -16.41
C TRP A 186 -1.66 9.68 -16.78
N ASN A 187 -2.11 8.87 -15.82
CA ASN A 187 -3.21 7.92 -16.00
C ASN A 187 -4.49 8.63 -16.45
N TYR A 188 -4.81 9.78 -15.86
CA TYR A 188 -5.92 10.63 -16.29
C TYR A 188 -5.81 11.01 -17.77
N ARG A 189 -4.66 11.52 -18.21
CA ARG A 189 -4.41 11.87 -19.62
C ARG A 189 -4.46 10.67 -20.57
N ALA A 190 -4.09 9.49 -20.07
CA ALA A 190 -4.11 8.25 -20.83
C ALA A 190 -5.48 7.55 -20.85
N GLY A 191 -6.54 8.17 -20.28
CA GLY A 191 -7.88 7.59 -20.22
C GLY A 191 -7.96 6.35 -19.32
N ARG A 192 -7.06 6.23 -18.34
CA ARG A 192 -7.00 5.11 -17.38
C ARG A 192 -7.66 5.52 -16.06
N PRO A 193 -8.04 4.56 -15.19
CA PRO A 193 -8.48 4.89 -13.84
C PRO A 193 -7.46 5.78 -13.14
N SER A 194 -7.94 6.85 -12.52
CA SER A 194 -7.11 7.85 -11.86
C SER A 194 -7.93 8.60 -10.82
N LEU A 195 -7.29 8.90 -9.69
CA LEU A 195 -7.86 9.70 -8.61
C LEU A 195 -8.11 11.14 -9.08
N THR A 196 -7.28 11.64 -9.98
CA THR A 196 -7.42 12.95 -10.62
C THR A 196 -8.75 13.04 -11.37
N ALA A 197 -9.13 12.00 -12.13
CA ALA A 197 -10.43 11.96 -12.80
C ALA A 197 -11.59 11.97 -11.80
N GLU A 198 -11.48 11.16 -10.74
CA GLU A 198 -12.52 11.03 -9.73
C GLU A 198 -12.71 12.32 -8.93
N LEU A 199 -11.61 12.96 -8.52
CA LEU A 199 -11.62 14.25 -7.82
C LEU A 199 -12.13 15.37 -8.73
N ALA A 200 -11.75 15.39 -10.01
CA ALA A 200 -12.28 16.35 -10.98
C ALA A 200 -13.80 16.20 -11.16
N ALA A 201 -14.31 14.97 -11.06
CA ALA A 201 -15.73 14.65 -11.05
C ALA A 201 -16.42 14.85 -9.68
N GLY A 202 -15.71 15.34 -8.66
CA GLY A 202 -16.26 15.57 -7.32
C GLY A 202 -16.54 14.29 -6.52
N ARG A 203 -15.85 13.19 -6.83
CA ARG A 203 -15.98 11.89 -6.17
C ARG A 203 -14.71 11.55 -5.36
N PRO A 204 -14.52 12.11 -4.14
CA PRO A 204 -13.33 11.84 -3.33
C PRO A 204 -13.37 10.48 -2.60
N GLY A 205 -14.46 9.71 -2.74
CA GLY A 205 -14.70 8.48 -1.97
C GLY A 205 -13.55 7.48 -2.03
N HIS A 206 -13.04 7.21 -3.22
CA HIS A 206 -11.96 6.23 -3.41
C HIS A 206 -10.63 6.72 -2.83
N LEU A 207 -10.31 8.02 -2.92
CA LEU A 207 -9.12 8.56 -2.24
C LEU A 207 -9.23 8.33 -0.72
N ILE A 208 -10.42 8.50 -0.14
CA ILE A 208 -10.64 8.26 1.29
C ILE A 208 -10.44 6.79 1.63
N THR A 209 -10.91 5.85 0.81
CA THR A 209 -10.71 4.41 1.07
C THR A 209 -9.27 3.99 0.94
N LEU A 210 -8.54 4.50 -0.04
CA LEU A 210 -7.11 4.26 -0.18
C LEU A 210 -6.35 4.82 1.03
N VAL A 211 -6.66 6.04 1.49
CA VAL A 211 -5.96 6.65 2.63
C VAL A 211 -6.27 5.90 3.94
N VAL A 212 -7.55 5.63 4.21
CA VAL A 212 -7.96 4.95 5.45
C VAL A 212 -7.55 3.48 5.44
N GLY A 213 -7.77 2.78 4.32
CA GLY A 213 -7.38 1.39 4.12
C GLY A 213 -5.87 1.21 4.18
N GLY A 214 -5.12 2.10 3.51
CA GLY A 214 -3.67 2.17 3.58
C GLY A 214 -3.15 2.35 4.99
N THR A 215 -3.71 3.30 5.73
CA THR A 215 -3.31 3.57 7.13
C THR A 215 -3.63 2.39 8.04
N ALA A 216 -4.80 1.77 7.90
CA ALA A 216 -5.15 0.56 8.64
C ALA A 216 -4.21 -0.61 8.31
N CYS A 217 -3.89 -0.80 7.03
CA CYS A 217 -2.93 -1.81 6.57
C CYS A 217 -1.53 -1.55 7.16
N GLY A 218 -1.06 -0.31 7.13
CA GLY A 218 0.22 0.10 7.72
C GLY A 218 0.29 -0.14 9.23
N LEU A 219 -0.79 0.11 9.97
CA LEU A 219 -0.85 -0.23 11.40
C LEU A 219 -0.67 -1.73 11.64
N LEU A 220 -1.37 -2.58 10.89
CA LEU A 220 -1.23 -4.04 11.00
C LEU A 220 0.16 -4.53 10.57
N TRP A 221 0.75 -3.87 9.57
CA TRP A 221 2.10 -4.12 9.08
C TRP A 221 3.13 -3.87 10.19
N GLU A 222 3.01 -2.76 10.90
CA GLU A 222 3.88 -2.42 12.05
C GLU A 222 3.67 -3.32 13.26
N VAL A 223 2.42 -3.70 13.58
CA VAL A 223 2.15 -4.68 14.63
C VAL A 223 2.88 -5.99 14.33
N SER A 224 2.77 -6.48 13.10
CA SER A 224 3.40 -7.74 12.68
C SER A 224 4.93 -7.65 12.70
N ASN A 225 5.48 -6.52 12.29
CA ASN A 225 6.91 -6.25 12.27
C ASN A 225 7.52 -6.21 13.69
N TYR A 226 6.85 -5.52 14.61
CA TYR A 226 7.35 -5.29 15.96
C TYR A 226 7.66 -6.59 16.71
N TRP A 227 6.73 -7.55 16.61
CA TRP A 227 6.81 -8.86 17.27
C TRP A 227 7.66 -9.87 16.52
N ALA A 228 8.10 -9.58 15.29
CA ALA A 228 8.91 -10.51 14.53
C ALA A 228 10.38 -10.47 14.95
N TYR A 229 11.06 -11.62 14.84
CA TYR A 229 12.50 -11.70 15.04
C TYR A 229 13.25 -11.02 13.89
N THR A 230 13.02 -11.47 12.65
CA THR A 230 13.44 -10.76 11.45
C THR A 230 12.47 -9.63 11.19
N LYS A 231 12.95 -8.40 11.31
CA LYS A 231 12.12 -7.18 11.25
C LYS A 231 12.88 -6.03 10.62
N TRP A 232 12.21 -4.94 10.31
CA TRP A 232 12.88 -3.67 9.99
C TRP A 232 12.71 -2.67 11.12
N THR A 233 13.74 -1.86 11.31
CA THR A 233 13.78 -0.77 12.29
C THR A 233 13.96 0.55 11.56
N TYR A 234 13.28 1.59 12.03
CA TYR A 234 13.32 2.91 11.40
C TYR A 234 14.36 3.83 12.04
N ALA A 235 15.11 4.51 11.19
CA ALA A 235 16.07 5.55 11.52
C ALA A 235 15.63 6.85 10.81
N ILE A 236 14.54 7.45 11.32
CA ILE A 236 13.94 8.63 10.70
C ILE A 236 14.65 9.91 11.19
N PRO A 237 15.17 10.76 10.29
CA PRO A 237 15.78 12.03 10.66
C PRO A 237 14.85 12.89 11.51
N LEU A 238 15.40 13.57 12.52
CA LEU A 238 14.69 14.54 13.37
C LEU A 238 13.52 13.96 14.21
N MET A 239 13.36 12.64 14.27
CA MET A 239 12.31 11.98 15.05
C MET A 239 12.90 11.31 16.29
N PRO A 240 12.49 11.70 17.50
CA PRO A 240 13.02 11.10 18.72
C PRO A 240 12.42 9.72 18.97
N GLU A 241 13.17 8.84 19.65
CA GLU A 241 12.76 7.45 19.94
C GLU A 241 11.45 7.34 20.72
N TRP A 242 11.15 8.27 21.64
CA TRP A 242 9.90 8.27 22.41
C TRP A 242 8.64 8.48 21.55
N SER A 243 8.80 8.97 20.31
CA SER A 243 7.68 9.17 19.39
C SER A 243 7.26 7.89 18.68
N LYS A 244 7.97 6.77 18.88
CA LYS A 244 7.69 5.50 18.22
C LYS A 244 6.48 4.80 18.84
N LEU A 245 5.54 4.44 17.98
CA LEU A 245 4.58 3.38 18.23
C LEU A 245 5.10 2.17 17.46
N PHE A 246 5.35 1.05 18.15
CA PHE A 246 6.12 -0.06 17.57
C PHE A 246 7.51 0.43 17.10
N GLU A 247 7.92 0.13 15.87
CA GLU A 247 9.22 0.58 15.33
C GLU A 247 9.13 1.97 14.67
N MET A 248 7.92 2.41 14.32
CA MET A 248 7.67 3.59 13.48
C MET A 248 7.30 4.82 14.33
N PRO A 249 7.94 5.98 14.12
CA PRO A 249 7.48 7.25 14.71
C PRO A 249 6.03 7.56 14.35
N LEU A 250 5.25 8.13 15.28
CA LEU A 250 3.84 8.49 15.07
C LEU A 250 3.60 9.28 13.77
N PRO A 251 4.40 10.32 13.43
CA PRO A 251 4.24 11.04 12.16
C PRO A 251 4.47 10.16 10.93
N GLY A 252 5.25 9.09 11.04
CA GLY A 252 5.50 8.14 9.97
C GLY A 252 4.22 7.44 9.49
N TYR A 253 3.24 7.22 10.38
CA TYR A 253 1.97 6.58 10.00
C TYR A 253 1.16 7.42 9.00
N LEU A 254 1.38 8.73 8.96
CA LEU A 254 0.77 9.62 7.96
C LEU A 254 1.24 9.31 6.53
N GLY A 255 2.34 8.57 6.36
CA GLY A 255 2.86 8.15 5.07
C GLY A 255 2.09 6.99 4.42
N TYR A 256 1.43 6.12 5.19
CA TYR A 256 0.77 4.92 4.63
C TYR A 256 -0.42 5.24 3.72
N GLY A 257 -1.19 6.29 4.05
CA GLY A 257 -2.30 6.74 3.22
C GLY A 257 -1.83 7.24 1.83
N PRO A 258 -0.95 8.26 1.78
CA PRO A 258 -0.35 8.73 0.53
C PRO A 258 0.38 7.63 -0.24
N PHE A 259 1.10 6.73 0.45
CA PHE A 259 1.75 5.57 -0.16
C PHE A 259 0.75 4.70 -0.91
N THR A 260 -0.43 4.48 -0.34
CA THR A 260 -1.47 3.67 -1.00
C THR A 260 -2.00 4.35 -2.27
N ALA A 261 -2.20 5.67 -2.24
CA ALA A 261 -2.54 6.44 -3.44
C ALA A 261 -1.43 6.41 -4.50
N ALA A 262 -0.16 6.45 -4.09
CA ALA A 262 0.99 6.31 -4.98
C ALA A 262 1.02 4.92 -5.64
N VAL A 263 0.82 3.85 -4.86
CA VAL A 263 0.81 2.47 -5.37
C VAL A 263 -0.40 2.23 -6.29
N TYR A 264 -1.56 2.82 -6.01
CA TYR A 264 -2.71 2.83 -6.92
C TYR A 264 -2.35 3.46 -8.27
N ALA A 265 -1.71 4.63 -8.25
CA ALA A 265 -1.27 5.32 -9.47
C ALA A 265 -0.23 4.49 -10.26
N MET A 266 0.74 3.88 -9.57
CA MET A 266 1.72 2.97 -10.17
C MET A 266 1.04 1.76 -10.82
N TYR A 267 0.07 1.15 -10.13
CA TYR A 267 -0.67 0.01 -10.65
C TYR A 267 -1.38 0.34 -11.97
N HIS A 268 -2.15 1.43 -12.01
CA HIS A 268 -2.84 1.83 -13.25
C HIS A 268 -1.91 2.36 -14.34
N PHE A 269 -0.73 2.86 -13.98
CA PHE A 269 0.32 3.15 -14.95
C PHE A 269 0.79 1.88 -15.68
N THR A 270 0.86 0.75 -14.96
CA THR A 270 1.19 -0.56 -15.53
C THR A 270 0.01 -1.30 -16.19
N ARG A 271 -1.19 -0.70 -16.22
CA ARG A 271 -2.42 -1.30 -16.78
C ARG A 271 -2.26 -1.94 -18.18
N PRO A 272 -1.45 -1.41 -19.12
CA PRO A 272 -1.21 -2.11 -20.40
C PRO A 272 -0.66 -3.53 -20.25
N LEU A 273 0.08 -3.82 -19.18
CA LEU A 273 0.62 -5.16 -18.89
C LEU A 273 -0.43 -6.08 -18.24
N VAL A 274 -1.31 -5.49 -17.41
CA VAL A 274 -2.29 -6.20 -16.59
C VAL A 274 -3.59 -6.50 -17.36
N GLY A 275 -3.97 -5.65 -18.31
CA GLY A 275 -5.24 -5.73 -19.03
C GLY A 275 -6.38 -5.03 -18.28
N ALA A 276 -7.57 -5.02 -18.90
CA ALA A 276 -8.72 -4.27 -18.39
C ALA A 276 -9.35 -4.87 -17.11
N GLY A 277 -9.19 -6.19 -16.89
CA GLY A 277 -9.74 -6.95 -15.76
C GLY A 277 -8.84 -7.06 -14.53
N GLY A 278 -7.75 -6.29 -14.46
CA GLY A 278 -6.76 -6.40 -13.38
C GLY A 278 -7.34 -6.34 -11.97
N ALA A 279 -6.61 -6.88 -10.99
CA ALA A 279 -6.95 -6.90 -9.57
C ALA A 279 -7.56 -5.60 -8.99
N TRP A 280 -7.14 -4.41 -9.42
CA TRP A 280 -7.70 -3.11 -8.99
C TRP A 280 -8.71 -2.49 -9.97
N ALA A 281 -9.27 -3.31 -10.87
CA ALA A 281 -10.35 -2.85 -11.74
C ALA A 281 -11.53 -2.36 -10.89
N PRO A 282 -12.17 -1.25 -11.27
CA PRO A 282 -13.37 -0.78 -10.60
C PRO A 282 -14.45 -1.86 -10.68
N GLU A 283 -15.06 -2.18 -9.54
CA GLU A 283 -16.28 -2.98 -9.52
C GLU A 283 -17.37 -2.20 -10.27
N SER A 284 -18.22 -2.89 -11.05
CA SER A 284 -19.29 -2.25 -11.82
C SER A 284 -20.11 -1.29 -10.96
N GLU A 285 -20.43 -0.12 -11.52
CA GLU A 285 -21.04 1.06 -10.88
C GLU A 285 -21.97 0.72 -9.69
N GLY A 286 -21.55 1.13 -8.48
CA GLY A 286 -22.37 1.00 -7.27
C GLY A 286 -21.63 1.11 -5.94
N THR A 287 -20.30 1.00 -5.92
CA THR A 287 -19.51 1.02 -4.67
C THR A 287 -19.09 2.41 -4.20
N TRP A 288 -19.11 3.41 -5.08
CA TRP A 288 -18.51 4.73 -4.81
C TRP A 288 -19.48 5.91 -4.96
N ALA A 289 -20.78 5.63 -5.08
CA ALA A 289 -21.85 6.63 -5.07
C ALA A 289 -22.40 6.86 -3.66
#